data_AF-A0A6N3J1S7-F1
#
_entry.id   AF-A0A6N3J1S7-F1
#
_cell.length_a   1.000
_cell.length_b   1.000
_cell.length_c   1.000
_cell.angle_alpha   90.00
_cell.angle_beta   90.00
_cell.angle_gamma   90.00
#
_symmetry.space_group_name_H-M   'P 1'
#
loop_
_entity.id
_entity.type
_entity.pdbx_description
1 polymer ?
#
loop_
_entity_poly.entity_id
_entity_poly.type
_entity_poly.pdbx_seq_one_letter_code
_entity_poly.pdbx_strand_id
1 'polypeptide(L)'
;MNSIVYTTKTQHAVMGLRASLALLFVCGVVYTGTVTQLGGALFPVQAKGSVIHRDNVAMGSEFIAQPFVNPAYFYSRPSAVDYDPMATGGSNFAPSNPALRERVMATS
;
A
#
# COMPACT_ATOMS: atom_id res chain seq x y z
N MET A 1 40.87 21.87 26.62
CA MET A 1 39.39 21.90 26.69
C MET A 1 38.71 21.53 25.37
N ASN A 2 39.21 21.93 24.19
CA ASN A 2 38.53 21.62 22.92
C ASN A 2 38.56 20.13 22.51
N SER A 3 39.62 19.38 22.81
CA SER A 3 39.75 17.96 22.42
C SER A 3 38.74 17.02 23.08
N ILE A 4 38.35 17.29 24.32
CA ILE A 4 37.35 16.51 25.05
C ILE A 4 35.95 16.70 24.42
N VAL A 5 35.62 17.94 24.04
CA VAL A 5 34.33 18.27 23.38
C VAL A 5 34.22 17.58 22.01
N TYR A 6 35.30 17.53 21.22
CA TYR A 6 35.30 16.81 19.93
C TYR A 6 35.12 15.30 20.09
N THR A 7 35.75 14.69 21.10
CA THR A 7 35.60 13.27 21.42
C THR A 7 34.15 12.93 21.78
N THR A 8 33.53 13.69 22.68
CA THR A 8 32.16 13.42 23.14
C THR A 8 31.14 13.55 22.00
N LYS A 9 31.27 14.60 21.16
CA LYS A 9 30.36 14.82 20.02
C LYS A 9 30.47 13.69 18.97
N THR A 10 31.69 13.20 18.74
CA THR A 10 31.96 12.08 17.82
C THR A 10 31.44 10.75 18.39
N GLN A 11 31.57 10.51 19.69
CA GLN A 11 31.06 9.32 20.35
C GLN A 11 29.53 9.20 20.28
N HIS A 12 28.79 10.30 20.52
CA HIS A 12 27.34 10.30 20.38
C HIS A 12 26.88 10.03 18.93
N ALA A 13 27.59 10.61 17.95
CA ALA A 13 27.30 10.37 16.54
C ALA A 13 27.51 8.89 16.15
N VAL A 14 28.58 8.26 16.62
CA VAL A 14 28.84 6.83 16.38
C VAL A 14 27.80 5.94 17.05
N MET A 15 27.40 6.24 18.29
CA MET A 15 26.34 5.50 18.98
C MET A 15 24.99 5.62 18.25
N GLY A 16 24.63 6.82 17.81
CA GLY A 16 23.40 7.06 17.04
C GLY A 16 23.40 6.33 15.70
N LEU A 17 24.53 6.34 14.98
CA LEU A 17 24.68 5.60 13.73
C LEU A 17 24.52 4.08 13.93
N ARG A 18 25.16 3.53 14.96
CA ARG A 18 25.04 2.10 15.30
C ARG A 18 23.61 1.71 15.64
N ALA A 19 22.92 2.52 16.46
CA ALA A 19 21.52 2.27 16.80
C ALA A 19 20.62 2.34 15.56
N SER A 20 20.85 3.31 14.68
CA SER A 20 20.08 3.48 13.44
C SER A 20 20.27 2.29 12.50
N LEU A 21 21.51 1.81 12.31
CA LEU A 21 21.80 0.63 11.50
C LEU A 21 21.22 -0.64 12.11
N ALA A 22 21.28 -0.80 13.42
CA ALA A 22 20.66 -1.92 14.12
C ALA A 22 19.14 -1.93 13.93
N LEU A 23 18.47 -0.79 14.10
CA LEU A 23 17.03 -0.66 13.88
C LEU A 23 16.65 -0.86 12.42
N LEU A 24 17.44 -0.33 11.48
CA LEU A 24 17.22 -0.56 10.05
C LEU A 24 17.27 -2.05 9.71
N PHE A 25 18.25 -2.77 10.27
CA PHE A 25 18.37 -4.21 10.06
C PHE A 25 17.23 -4.99 10.71
N VAL A 26 16.89 -4.67 11.96
CA VAL A 26 15.82 -5.36 12.67
C VAL A 26 14.46 -5.10 12.01
N CYS A 27 14.10 -3.84 11.74
CA CYS A 27 12.80 -3.52 11.16
C CYS A 27 12.72 -3.82 9.65
N GLY A 28 13.82 -3.61 8.92
CA GLY A 28 13.86 -3.72 7.46
C GLY A 28 14.17 -5.12 6.94
N VAL A 29 14.82 -5.99 7.74
CA VAL A 29 15.18 -7.35 7.33
C VAL A 29 14.54 -8.39 8.26
N VAL A 30 14.83 -8.32 9.56
CA VAL A 30 14.39 -9.37 10.50
C VAL A 30 12.87 -9.41 10.59
N TYR A 31 12.24 -8.26 10.82
CA TYR A 31 10.80 -8.15 10.98
C TYR A 31 10.05 -8.48 9.69
N THR A 32 10.34 -7.77 8.59
CA THR A 32 9.72 -7.98 7.28
C THR A 32 9.91 -9.41 6.79
N GLY A 33 11.11 -9.99 6.93
CA GLY A 33 11.38 -11.37 6.54
C GLY A 33 10.56 -12.37 7.36
N THR A 34 10.56 -12.22 8.69
CA THR A 34 9.82 -13.11 9.59
C THR A 34 8.31 -13.06 9.31
N VAL A 35 7.73 -11.86 9.21
CA VAL A 35 6.30 -11.68 8.93
C VAL A 35 5.92 -12.24 7.57
N THR A 36 6.75 -12.03 6.53
CA THR A 36 6.48 -12.55 5.18
C THR A 36 6.49 -14.09 5.17
N GLN A 37 7.46 -14.72 5.83
CA GLN A 37 7.56 -16.18 5.90
C GLN A 37 6.40 -16.78 6.69
N LEU A 38 6.09 -16.22 7.86
CA LEU A 38 4.98 -16.68 8.69
C LEU A 38 3.63 -16.48 8.00
N GLY A 39 3.43 -15.31 7.38
CA GLY A 39 2.22 -15.02 6.60
C GLY A 39 2.05 -15.97 5.42
N GLY A 40 3.13 -16.24 4.68
CA GLY A 40 3.12 -17.21 3.58
C GLY A 40 2.85 -18.65 4.02
N ALA A 41 3.32 -19.05 5.20
CA ALA A 41 3.12 -20.39 5.73
C ALA A 41 1.72 -20.60 6.33
N LEU A 42 1.22 -19.63 7.09
CA LEU A 42 -0.07 -19.73 7.79
C LEU A 42 -1.26 -19.31 6.92
N PHE A 43 -1.08 -18.31 6.04
CA PHE A 43 -2.13 -17.69 5.24
C PHE A 43 -1.70 -17.50 3.76
N PRO A 44 -1.37 -18.59 3.04
CA PRO A 44 -0.78 -18.52 1.70
C PRO A 44 -1.67 -17.86 0.65
N VAL A 45 -3.00 -17.98 0.76
CA VAL A 45 -3.95 -17.39 -0.20
C VAL A 45 -4.00 -15.87 -0.03
N GLN A 46 -4.13 -15.40 1.20
CA GLN A 46 -4.21 -13.98 1.54
C GLN A 46 -2.86 -13.27 1.33
N ALA A 47 -1.75 -13.91 1.73
CA ALA A 47 -0.40 -13.37 1.55
C ALA A 47 -0.03 -13.18 0.06
N LYS A 48 -0.67 -13.94 -0.84
CA LYS A 48 -0.51 -13.80 -2.30
C LYS A 48 -1.56 -12.88 -2.94
N GLY A 49 -2.37 -12.18 -2.14
CA GLY A 49 -3.34 -11.19 -2.62
C GLY A 49 -4.74 -11.72 -2.92
N SER A 50 -5.12 -12.91 -2.42
CA SER A 50 -6.46 -13.50 -2.59
C SER A 50 -6.93 -13.52 -4.05
N VAL A 51 -6.05 -13.95 -4.95
CA VAL A 51 -6.32 -13.99 -6.39
C VAL A 51 -7.24 -15.13 -6.74
N ILE A 52 -8.36 -14.82 -7.40
CA ILE A 52 -9.35 -15.76 -7.90
C ILE A 52 -8.89 -16.27 -9.27
N HIS A 53 -8.76 -17.59 -9.39
CA HIS A 53 -8.39 -18.26 -10.63
C HIS A 53 -9.57 -19.05 -11.19
N ARG A 54 -9.77 -18.99 -12.50
CA ARG A 54 -10.70 -19.86 -13.25
C ARG A 54 -9.93 -20.44 -14.43
N ASP A 55 -9.93 -21.76 -14.56
CA ASP A 55 -9.23 -22.48 -15.64
C ASP A 55 -7.73 -22.11 -15.76
N ASN A 56 -7.03 -21.99 -14.62
CA ASN A 56 -5.64 -21.50 -14.51
C ASN A 56 -5.39 -20.06 -14.99
N VAL A 57 -6.43 -19.29 -15.27
CA VAL A 57 -6.34 -17.86 -15.59
C VAL A 57 -6.68 -17.04 -14.35
N ALA A 58 -5.83 -16.07 -14.01
CA ALA A 58 -6.09 -15.12 -12.93
C ALA A 58 -7.18 -14.13 -13.38
N MET A 59 -8.36 -14.22 -12.76
CA MET A 59 -9.52 -13.39 -13.12
C MET A 59 -9.53 -12.05 -12.38
N GLY A 60 -8.89 -11.99 -11.21
CA GLY A 60 -8.87 -10.80 -10.35
C GLY A 60 -8.53 -11.17 -8.91
N SER A 61 -8.65 -10.21 -8.00
CA SER A 61 -8.52 -10.43 -6.55
C SER A 61 -9.86 -10.18 -5.88
N GLU A 62 -10.14 -10.93 -4.81
CA GLU A 62 -11.35 -10.75 -3.98
C GLU A 62 -11.56 -9.29 -3.51
N PHE A 63 -10.48 -8.53 -3.35
CA PHE A 63 -10.52 -7.16 -2.81
C PHE A 63 -10.37 -6.06 -3.86
N ILE A 64 -10.19 -6.40 -5.14
CA ILE A 64 -10.00 -5.42 -6.22
C ILE A 64 -11.25 -5.35 -7.08
N ALA A 65 -11.88 -4.18 -7.11
CA ALA A 65 -13.03 -3.91 -7.97
C ALA A 65 -12.60 -3.79 -9.44
N GLN A 66 -13.52 -4.14 -10.34
CA GLN A 66 -13.33 -4.10 -11.79
C GLN A 66 -14.45 -3.29 -12.47
N PRO A 67 -14.22 -2.76 -13.68
CA PRO A 67 -15.22 -1.99 -14.41
C PRO A 67 -16.29 -2.92 -15.04
N PHE A 68 -17.26 -3.34 -14.23
CA PHE A 68 -18.42 -4.10 -14.72
C PHE A 68 -19.41 -3.17 -15.43
N VAL A 69 -19.48 -3.27 -16.76
CA VAL A 69 -20.39 -2.47 -17.61
C VAL A 69 -21.57 -3.26 -18.18
N ASN A 70 -21.52 -4.60 -18.13
CA ASN A 70 -22.58 -5.44 -18.64
C ASN A 70 -23.78 -5.42 -17.68
N PRO A 71 -25.03 -5.22 -18.17
CA PRO A 71 -26.23 -5.12 -17.34
C PRO A 71 -26.56 -6.40 -16.55
N ALA A 72 -25.96 -7.54 -16.89
CA ALA A 72 -26.11 -8.78 -16.13
C ALA A 72 -25.32 -8.79 -14.80
N TYR A 73 -24.40 -7.84 -14.62
CA TYR A 73 -23.58 -7.74 -13.42
C TYR A 73 -24.03 -6.59 -12.52
N PHE A 74 -23.63 -6.66 -11.25
CA PHE A 74 -23.77 -5.55 -10.33
C PHE A 74 -22.80 -4.42 -10.72
N TYR A 75 -23.31 -3.19 -10.69
CA TYR A 75 -22.49 -2.00 -10.91
C TYR A 75 -21.63 -1.69 -9.71
N SER A 76 -20.33 -1.51 -9.95
CA SER A 76 -19.36 -1.10 -8.94
C SER A 76 -19.44 0.40 -8.67
N ARG A 77 -18.94 0.84 -7.51
CA ARG A 77 -18.85 2.28 -7.21
C ARG A 77 -17.88 2.95 -8.20
N PRO A 78 -18.23 4.12 -8.76
CA PRO A 78 -17.36 4.85 -9.67
C PRO A 78 -15.96 5.08 -9.11
N SER A 79 -14.94 4.58 -9.81
CA SER A 79 -13.55 4.82 -9.48
C SER A 79 -13.09 6.20 -9.94
N ALA A 80 -12.15 6.83 -9.23
CA ALA A 80 -11.50 8.06 -9.70
C ALA A 80 -10.27 7.79 -10.57
N VAL A 81 -9.80 6.55 -10.58
CA VAL A 81 -8.62 6.07 -11.30
C VAL A 81 -8.98 4.94 -12.27
N ASP A 82 -10.25 4.90 -12.70
CA ASP A 82 -10.75 3.91 -13.67
C ASP A 82 -10.48 2.44 -13.32
N TYR A 83 -10.48 2.13 -12.02
CA TYR A 83 -10.22 0.78 -11.48
C TYR A 83 -8.82 0.22 -11.81
N ASP A 84 -7.87 1.09 -12.19
CA ASP A 84 -6.49 0.70 -12.45
C ASP A 84 -5.78 0.21 -11.17
N PRO A 85 -5.30 -1.04 -11.10
CA PRO A 85 -4.62 -1.57 -9.92
C PRO A 85 -3.25 -0.92 -9.67
N MET A 86 -2.67 -0.23 -10.65
CA MET A 86 -1.40 0.50 -10.52
C MET A 86 -1.59 1.94 -10.05
N ALA A 87 -2.83 2.46 -10.08
CA ALA A 87 -3.17 3.79 -9.62
C ALA A 87 -4.01 3.73 -8.34
N THR A 88 -3.62 4.51 -7.33
CA THR A 88 -4.37 4.61 -6.07
C THR A 88 -4.75 6.07 -5.83
N GLY A 89 -6.05 6.37 -5.83
CA GLY A 89 -6.50 7.75 -5.63
C GLY A 89 -8.00 7.90 -5.52
N GLY A 90 -8.42 8.91 -4.75
CA GLY A 90 -9.80 9.39 -4.71
C GLY A 90 -10.00 10.58 -5.66
N SER A 91 -11.26 10.94 -5.91
CA SER A 91 -11.58 12.14 -6.70
C SER A 91 -11.16 13.44 -6.01
N ASN A 92 -11.05 13.42 -4.67
CA ASN A 92 -10.58 14.52 -3.83
C ASN A 92 -11.31 15.87 -4.06
N PHE A 93 -12.54 15.84 -4.57
CA PHE A 93 -13.34 17.04 -4.77
C PHE A 93 -14.09 17.43 -3.48
N ALA A 94 -14.00 18.71 -3.11
CA ALA A 94 -14.80 19.29 -2.02
C ALA A 94 -16.27 19.46 -2.44
N PRO A 95 -17.23 19.50 -1.49
CA PRO A 95 -18.66 19.71 -1.80
C PRO A 95 -18.96 21.00 -2.57
N SER A 96 -18.15 22.04 -2.41
CA SER A 96 -18.28 23.31 -3.12
C SER A 96 -17.69 23.30 -4.53
N ASN A 97 -16.97 22.24 -4.92
CA ASN A 97 -16.32 22.17 -6.23
C ASN A 97 -17.35 21.84 -7.32
N PRO A 98 -17.51 22.69 -8.36
CA PRO A 98 -18.46 22.42 -9.44
C PRO A 98 -18.20 21.11 -10.19
N ALA A 99 -16.95 20.66 -10.31
CA ALA A 99 -16.60 19.40 -10.98
C ALA A 99 -17.20 18.16 -10.28
N LEU A 100 -17.45 18.23 -8.97
CA LEU A 100 -18.14 17.16 -8.25
C LEU A 100 -19.60 17.04 -8.72
N ARG A 101 -20.29 18.18 -8.86
CA ARG A 101 -21.68 18.22 -9.32
C ARG A 101 -21.80 17.67 -10.74
N GLU A 102 -20.89 18.07 -11.62
CA GLU A 102 -20.81 17.56 -12.98
C GLU A 102 -20.63 16.04 -13.01
N ARG A 103 -19.66 15.52 -12.24
CA ARG A 103 -19.44 14.07 -12.14
C ARG A 103 -20.65 13.31 -11.66
N VAL A 104 -21.35 13.81 -10.64
CA VAL A 104 -22.56 13.16 -10.12
C VAL A 104 -23.63 13.10 -11.19
N MET A 105 -23.90 14.22 -11.87
CA MET A 105 -24.89 14.28 -12.95
C MET A 105 -24.52 13.42 -14.16
N ALA A 106 -23.24 13.25 -14.46
CA ALA A 106 -22.78 12.38 -15.55
C ALA A 106 -22.87 10.89 -15.20
N THR A 107 -22.97 10.53 -13.92
CA THR A 107 -22.97 9.13 -13.46
C THR A 107 -24.36 8.63 -13.05
N SER A 108 -25.30 9.53 -12.74
CA SER A 108 -26.70 9.24 -12.42
C SER A 108 -27.56 9.15 -13.68
#